data_AF-A0A2A3L5M8-F1
#
_entry.id   AF-A0A2A3L5M8-F1
#
_cell.length_a   1.000
_cell.length_b   1.000
_cell.length_c   1.000
_cell.angle_alpha   90.00
_cell.angle_beta   90.00
_cell.angle_gamma   90.00
#
_symmetry.space_group_name_H-M   'P 1'
#
loop_
_entity.id
_entity.type
_entity.pdbx_description
1 polymer ?
#
loop_
_entity_poly.entity_id
_entity_poly.type
_entity_poly.pdbx_seq_one_letter_code
_entity_poly.pdbx_strand_id
1 'polypeptide(L)'
;MTSPEAIADQLARTRARTLRLVDFDDDELRRQYDPLMSPLVWDLAHIGQQEELWLLRGGDPARPGMLPPAVEGLYDAFVHSRASRVDLPLLSPEQARAYCRTVRAAVLDTLDALPDDPDAAFVYAMVVSHENQHDETMLQALNLRSGAPLLRDTSVLPAGRPELAGTSVLVPGGEFVLGVDAADEPESLDNERPAHVLDLPAFRIGTVPVTNGEWQQFVADGGYDEPRWWSRRGWQHRQAAGLTAPQFWHPDARTRTRFGHVEDIPADEPVQHVSFFEAEAYAAWAGARLPTEMEWEKACAWDPSTGTRRRYPWGATPPSPAVANLGGAALRPAPVGAYPAGASACGAEQMLGDVWEWTTSPLRPWPGFAPMLYERYSQPFFDGDYRVLRGGSWAVEPGILRPSFRNWDHPYRRQIFAGVRLAWDVPGARDHR
;
A
#
# COMPACT_ATOMS: atom_id res chain seq x y z
N MET A 1 -9.79 -24.61 -3.01
CA MET A 1 -10.96 -23.79 -2.67
C MET A 1 -10.87 -23.49 -1.18
N THR A 2 -11.04 -22.22 -0.79
CA THR A 2 -10.97 -21.76 0.60
C THR A 2 -12.23 -22.21 1.33
N SER A 3 -12.11 -22.84 2.51
CA SER A 3 -13.29 -23.30 3.25
C SER A 3 -14.09 -22.13 3.82
N PRO A 4 -15.41 -22.27 4.04
CA PRO A 4 -16.21 -21.25 4.74
C PRO A 4 -15.61 -20.86 6.11
N GLU A 5 -15.05 -21.83 6.84
CA GLU A 5 -14.34 -21.60 8.10
C GLU A 5 -13.12 -20.68 7.92
N ALA A 6 -12.31 -20.90 6.88
CA ALA A 6 -11.15 -20.06 6.60
C ALA A 6 -11.55 -18.62 6.20
N ILE A 7 -12.66 -18.46 5.46
CA ILE A 7 -13.22 -17.14 5.14
C ILE A 7 -13.72 -16.44 6.41
N ALA A 8 -14.47 -17.14 7.26
CA ALA A 8 -14.96 -16.62 8.53
C ALA A 8 -13.80 -16.14 9.43
N ASP A 9 -12.75 -16.95 9.54
CA ASP A 9 -11.54 -16.63 10.29
C ASP A 9 -10.83 -15.39 9.74
N GLN A 10 -10.73 -15.25 8.42
CA GLN A 10 -10.11 -14.09 7.77
C GLN A 10 -10.93 -12.81 8.00
N LEU A 11 -12.25 -12.87 7.86
CA LEU A 11 -13.16 -11.78 8.20
C LEU A 11 -13.03 -11.39 9.67
N ALA A 12 -12.99 -12.37 10.58
CA ALA A 12 -12.88 -12.13 12.02
C ALA A 12 -11.56 -11.45 12.39
N ARG A 13 -10.42 -11.94 11.87
CA ARG A 13 -9.11 -11.31 12.08
C ARG A 13 -9.05 -9.89 11.55
N THR A 14 -9.60 -9.66 10.36
CA THR A 14 -9.64 -8.34 9.72
C THR A 14 -10.47 -7.35 10.53
N ARG A 15 -11.70 -7.71 10.92
CA ARG A 15 -12.53 -6.85 11.77
C ARG A 15 -11.93 -6.59 13.15
N ALA A 16 -11.25 -7.58 13.73
CA ALA A 16 -10.56 -7.39 15.00
C ALA A 16 -9.46 -6.32 14.88
N ARG A 17 -8.80 -6.20 13.72
CA ARG A 17 -7.84 -5.13 13.43
C ARG A 17 -8.53 -3.78 13.34
N THR A 18 -9.58 -3.64 12.54
CA THR A 18 -10.39 -2.42 12.47
C THR A 18 -10.85 -1.96 13.84
N LEU A 19 -11.39 -2.87 14.67
CA LEU A 19 -11.88 -2.54 16.01
C LEU A 19 -10.78 -2.03 16.95
N ARG A 20 -9.54 -2.53 16.85
CA ARG A 20 -8.40 -1.98 17.60
C ARG A 20 -8.03 -0.57 17.17
N LEU A 21 -8.16 -0.25 15.88
CA LEU A 21 -7.88 1.09 15.34
C LEU A 21 -8.94 2.13 15.68
N VAL A 22 -10.08 1.70 16.25
CA VAL A 22 -11.15 2.56 16.73
C VAL A 22 -11.45 2.34 18.22
N ASP A 23 -10.53 1.75 18.98
CA ASP A 23 -10.67 1.55 20.43
C ASP A 23 -10.20 2.79 21.20
N PHE A 24 -10.85 3.92 20.90
CA PHE A 24 -10.58 5.24 21.48
C PHE A 24 -11.89 5.92 21.87
N ASP A 25 -11.76 7.00 22.64
CA ASP A 25 -12.90 7.84 23.00
C ASP A 25 -13.61 8.38 21.77
N ASP A 26 -14.91 8.56 21.94
CA ASP A 26 -15.85 8.99 20.90
C ASP A 26 -15.43 10.29 20.19
N ASP A 27 -14.81 11.22 20.94
CA ASP A 27 -14.30 12.48 20.40
C ASP A 27 -13.08 12.29 19.49
N GLU A 28 -12.20 11.32 19.78
CA GLU A 28 -11.07 10.98 18.90
C GLU A 28 -11.58 10.39 17.58
N LEU A 29 -12.59 9.53 17.63
CA LEU A 29 -13.13 8.89 16.41
C LEU A 29 -13.84 9.86 15.48
N ARG A 30 -14.40 10.95 16.02
CA ARG A 30 -15.05 12.03 15.26
C ARG A 30 -14.08 13.10 14.78
N ARG A 31 -12.87 13.16 15.33
CA ARG A 31 -11.90 14.21 15.00
C ARG A 31 -11.36 14.03 13.58
N GLN A 32 -11.26 15.15 12.85
CA GLN A 32 -10.42 15.23 11.67
C GLN A 32 -8.99 15.53 12.09
N TYR A 33 -8.10 14.54 11.94
CA TYR A 33 -6.68 14.71 12.28
C TYR A 33 -5.93 15.59 11.29
N ASP A 34 -6.29 15.49 10.00
CA ASP A 34 -5.76 16.26 8.89
C ASP A 34 -6.81 16.30 7.76
N PRO A 35 -6.97 17.39 7.00
CA PRO A 35 -7.92 17.48 5.89
C PRO A 35 -7.79 16.41 4.80
N LEU A 36 -6.62 15.75 4.70
CA LEU A 36 -6.40 14.63 3.80
C LEU A 36 -7.18 13.37 4.21
N MET A 37 -7.59 13.28 5.48
CA MET A 37 -8.10 12.05 6.08
C MET A 37 -9.55 12.20 6.56
N SER A 38 -10.30 11.11 6.49
CA SER A 38 -11.60 11.04 7.15
C SER A 38 -11.41 10.93 8.67
N PRO A 39 -12.41 11.32 9.47
CA PRO A 39 -12.53 10.84 10.84
C PRO A 39 -12.61 9.31 10.86
N LEU A 40 -12.03 8.66 11.87
CA LEU A 40 -12.00 7.20 11.95
C LEU A 40 -13.40 6.57 11.98
N VAL A 41 -14.40 7.27 12.54
CA VAL A 41 -15.79 6.80 12.53
C VAL A 41 -16.39 6.72 11.11
N TRP A 42 -15.91 7.55 10.17
CA TRP A 42 -16.32 7.46 8.78
C TRP A 42 -15.82 6.17 8.14
N ASP A 43 -14.52 5.86 8.30
CA ASP A 43 -13.92 4.63 7.78
C ASP A 43 -14.59 3.39 8.40
N LEU A 44 -14.88 3.39 9.70
CA LEU A 44 -15.58 2.30 10.39
C LEU A 44 -16.94 1.97 9.76
N ALA A 45 -17.80 2.98 9.57
CA ALA A 45 -19.13 2.77 9.00
C ALA A 45 -19.07 2.48 7.49
N HIS A 46 -18.11 3.09 6.77
CA HIS A 46 -17.86 2.78 5.36
C HIS A 46 -17.46 1.32 5.15
N ILE A 47 -16.59 0.76 6.00
CA ILE A 47 -16.23 -0.66 5.99
C ILE A 47 -17.48 -1.54 6.10
N GLY A 48 -18.36 -1.27 7.07
CA GLY A 48 -19.62 -2.01 7.23
C GLY A 48 -20.54 -1.87 6.02
N GLN A 49 -20.61 -0.67 5.43
CA GLN A 49 -21.44 -0.39 4.27
C GLN A 49 -20.96 -1.08 3.00
N GLN A 50 -19.65 -1.13 2.77
CA GLN A 50 -19.08 -1.87 1.64
C GLN A 50 -19.22 -3.38 1.82
N GLU A 51 -18.99 -3.90 3.03
CA GLU A 51 -19.24 -5.31 3.35
C GLU A 51 -20.70 -5.70 3.07
N GLU A 52 -21.66 -4.88 3.51
CA GLU A 52 -23.08 -5.08 3.23
C GLU A 52 -23.38 -5.04 1.72
N LEU A 53 -22.91 -4.01 1.02
CA LEU A 53 -23.18 -3.82 -0.40
C LEU A 53 -22.72 -5.03 -1.22
N TRP A 54 -21.50 -5.50 -0.99
CA TRP A 54 -20.92 -6.55 -1.82
C TRP A 54 -21.39 -7.95 -1.41
N LEU A 55 -21.48 -8.26 -0.10
CA LEU A 55 -21.78 -9.62 0.35
C LEU A 55 -23.28 -9.89 0.54
N LEU A 56 -24.07 -8.90 0.94
CA LEU A 56 -25.50 -9.10 1.22
C LEU A 56 -26.39 -8.60 0.08
N ARG A 57 -25.94 -7.59 -0.66
CA ARG A 57 -26.69 -6.97 -1.76
C ARG A 57 -26.13 -7.31 -3.14
N GLY A 58 -25.03 -8.06 -3.24
CA GLY A 58 -24.47 -8.50 -4.52
C GLY A 58 -24.04 -7.33 -5.42
N GLY A 59 -23.64 -6.22 -4.82
CA GLY A 59 -23.24 -5.00 -5.53
C GLY A 59 -24.37 -4.16 -6.08
N ASP A 60 -25.64 -4.54 -5.89
CA ASP A 60 -26.79 -3.77 -6.36
C ASP A 60 -27.28 -2.78 -5.29
N PRO A 61 -27.04 -1.46 -5.45
CA PRO A 61 -27.49 -0.47 -4.49
C PRO A 61 -29.02 -0.34 -4.43
N ALA A 62 -29.77 -0.83 -5.43
CA ALA A 62 -31.23 -0.82 -5.43
C ALA A 62 -31.83 -1.88 -4.50
N ARG A 63 -31.06 -2.92 -4.12
CA ARG A 63 -31.49 -3.89 -3.11
C ARG A 63 -31.51 -3.21 -1.73
N PRO A 64 -32.55 -3.43 -0.90
CA PRO A 64 -32.65 -2.79 0.41
C PRO A 64 -31.43 -3.05 1.28
N GLY A 65 -30.85 -1.98 1.84
CA GLY A 65 -29.83 -2.04 2.88
C GLY A 65 -30.39 -1.78 4.28
N MET A 66 -29.58 -2.02 5.30
CA MET A 66 -29.91 -1.81 6.71
C MET A 66 -29.92 -0.32 7.08
N LEU A 67 -29.21 0.53 6.34
CA LEU A 67 -29.24 1.98 6.49
C LEU A 67 -30.26 2.61 5.52
N PRO A 68 -30.95 3.69 5.93
CA PRO A 68 -31.71 4.51 4.99
C PRO A 68 -30.79 5.05 3.88
N PRO A 69 -31.25 5.15 2.61
CA PRO A 69 -30.39 5.58 1.50
C PRO A 69 -29.71 6.93 1.70
N ALA A 70 -30.37 7.87 2.40
CA ALA A 70 -29.80 9.18 2.69
C ALA A 70 -28.62 9.11 3.70
N VAL A 71 -28.64 8.13 4.60
CA VAL A 71 -27.56 7.86 5.57
C VAL A 71 -26.45 7.04 4.91
N GLU A 72 -26.81 6.05 4.09
CA GLU A 72 -25.86 5.25 3.31
C GLU A 72 -24.99 6.14 2.40
N GLY A 73 -25.61 7.12 1.73
CA GLY A 73 -24.93 8.05 0.82
C GLY A 73 -23.81 8.87 1.47
N LEU A 74 -23.83 9.05 2.80
CA LEU A 74 -22.76 9.74 3.54
C LEU A 74 -21.40 9.01 3.44
N TYR A 75 -21.44 7.72 3.14
CA TYR A 75 -20.28 6.83 3.07
C TYR A 75 -19.84 6.54 1.62
N ASP A 76 -20.43 7.19 0.60
CA ASP A 76 -19.91 7.10 -0.77
C ASP A 76 -18.67 8.01 -0.95
N ALA A 77 -17.52 7.36 -1.18
CA ALA A 77 -16.24 8.04 -1.32
C ALA A 77 -16.12 8.94 -2.57
N PHE A 78 -16.93 8.72 -3.60
CA PHE A 78 -16.99 9.53 -4.81
C PHE A 78 -17.90 10.77 -4.65
N VAL A 79 -18.83 10.74 -3.70
CA VAL A 79 -19.74 11.86 -3.42
C VAL A 79 -19.10 12.84 -2.45
N HIS A 80 -18.45 12.34 -1.39
CA HIS A 80 -17.90 13.16 -0.33
C HIS A 80 -16.37 13.17 -0.31
N SER A 81 -15.79 14.34 -0.56
CA SER A 81 -14.35 14.58 -0.43
C SER A 81 -13.85 14.23 0.99
N ARG A 82 -12.60 13.81 1.12
CA ARG A 82 -11.98 13.50 2.43
C ARG A 82 -12.17 14.63 3.45
N ALA A 83 -11.89 15.87 3.04
CA ALA A 83 -11.95 17.04 3.90
C ALA A 83 -13.38 17.35 4.41
N SER A 84 -14.42 17.08 3.63
CA SER A 84 -15.81 17.39 4.00
C SER A 84 -16.45 16.36 4.95
N ARG A 85 -15.84 15.18 5.13
CA ARG A 85 -16.48 14.06 5.87
C ARG A 85 -16.72 14.36 7.35
N VAL A 86 -15.91 15.24 7.94
CA VAL A 86 -16.03 15.63 9.36
C VAL A 86 -17.31 16.39 9.67
N ASP A 87 -17.85 17.14 8.71
CA ASP A 87 -19.04 17.97 8.88
C ASP A 87 -20.35 17.22 8.56
N LEU A 88 -20.26 15.97 8.11
CA LEU A 88 -21.42 15.16 7.77
C LEU A 88 -22.15 14.69 9.03
N PRO A 89 -23.48 14.50 8.97
CA PRO A 89 -24.26 13.91 10.07
C PRO A 89 -24.04 12.39 10.13
N LEU A 90 -22.81 11.98 10.43
CA LEU A 90 -22.39 10.58 10.48
C LEU A 90 -23.10 9.82 11.61
N LEU A 91 -23.19 8.49 11.46
CA LEU A 91 -23.46 7.60 12.59
C LEU A 91 -22.48 7.87 13.74
N SER A 92 -22.98 7.80 14.97
CA SER A 92 -22.11 7.79 16.16
C SER A 92 -21.19 6.56 16.13
N PRO A 93 -20.05 6.57 16.86
CA PRO A 93 -19.22 5.38 16.96
C PRO A 93 -19.95 4.16 17.52
N GLU A 94 -20.90 4.33 18.45
CA GLU A 94 -21.76 3.23 18.91
C GLU A 94 -22.65 2.69 17.78
N GLN A 95 -23.31 3.57 17.02
CA GLN A 95 -24.17 3.20 15.90
C GLN A 95 -23.37 2.53 14.78
N ALA A 96 -22.19 3.05 14.43
CA ALA A 96 -21.30 2.47 13.44
C ALA A 96 -20.83 1.07 13.86
N ARG A 97 -20.39 0.89 15.11
CA ARG A 97 -20.03 -0.45 15.64
C ARG A 97 -21.21 -1.40 15.63
N ALA A 98 -22.40 -0.94 16.03
CA ALA A 98 -23.62 -1.75 16.02
C ALA A 98 -23.98 -2.19 14.60
N TYR A 99 -23.95 -1.26 13.64
CA TYR A 99 -24.18 -1.52 12.23
C TYR A 99 -23.19 -2.57 11.69
N CYS A 100 -21.88 -2.37 11.89
CA CYS A 100 -20.87 -3.33 11.43
C CYS A 100 -21.02 -4.72 12.07
N ARG A 101 -21.47 -4.81 13.33
CA ARG A 101 -21.78 -6.10 13.98
C ARG A 101 -22.99 -6.78 13.34
N THR A 102 -24.06 -6.03 13.05
CA THR A 102 -25.27 -6.58 12.41
C THR A 102 -24.98 -7.06 10.99
N VAL A 103 -24.25 -6.27 10.20
CA VAL A 103 -23.79 -6.67 8.86
C VAL A 103 -22.95 -7.94 8.96
N ARG A 104 -21.96 -7.97 9.85
CA ARG A 104 -21.07 -9.13 9.97
C ARG A 104 -21.80 -10.40 10.38
N ALA A 105 -22.74 -10.32 11.32
CA ALA A 105 -23.55 -11.47 11.72
C ALA A 105 -24.33 -12.02 10.52
N ALA A 106 -25.00 -11.15 9.76
CA ALA A 106 -25.72 -11.56 8.56
C ALA A 106 -24.79 -12.15 7.49
N VAL A 107 -23.59 -11.61 7.30
CA VAL A 107 -22.59 -12.17 6.37
C VAL A 107 -22.16 -13.57 6.79
N LEU A 108 -21.88 -13.79 8.08
CA LEU A 108 -21.47 -15.10 8.56
C LEU A 108 -22.60 -16.13 8.41
N ASP A 109 -23.86 -15.75 8.60
CA ASP A 109 -25.01 -16.63 8.37
C ASP A 109 -25.16 -17.06 6.89
N THR A 110 -24.60 -16.29 5.95
CA THR A 110 -24.61 -16.67 4.52
C THR A 110 -23.50 -17.63 4.12
N LEU A 111 -22.45 -17.80 4.94
CA LEU A 111 -21.29 -18.62 4.59
C LEU A 111 -21.63 -20.12 4.46
N ASP A 112 -22.54 -20.63 5.30
CA ASP A 112 -22.98 -22.03 5.23
C ASP A 112 -23.73 -22.36 3.92
N ALA A 113 -24.30 -21.34 3.29
CA ALA A 113 -25.00 -21.44 2.01
C ALA A 113 -24.14 -21.01 0.81
N LEU A 114 -22.84 -20.74 1.03
CA LEU A 114 -21.93 -20.30 -0.02
C LEU A 114 -21.83 -21.39 -1.11
N PRO A 115 -22.14 -21.08 -2.38
CA PRO A 115 -21.91 -22.01 -3.47
C PRO A 115 -20.44 -22.41 -3.55
N ASP A 116 -20.18 -23.65 -3.99
CA ASP A 116 -18.83 -24.11 -4.30
C ASP A 116 -18.36 -23.53 -5.65
N ASP A 117 -18.22 -22.19 -5.67
CA ASP A 117 -17.91 -21.36 -6.84
C ASP A 117 -16.78 -20.37 -6.48
N PRO A 118 -15.65 -20.39 -7.22
CA PRO A 118 -14.55 -19.43 -7.02
C PRO A 118 -14.98 -17.97 -7.07
N ASP A 119 -15.95 -17.61 -7.91
CA ASP A 119 -16.42 -16.22 -8.03
C ASP A 119 -17.14 -15.77 -6.75
N ALA A 120 -17.86 -16.70 -6.10
CA ALA A 120 -18.52 -16.42 -4.82
C ALA A 120 -17.49 -16.18 -3.70
N ALA A 121 -16.43 -17.00 -3.63
CA ALA A 121 -15.35 -16.81 -2.65
C ALA A 121 -14.54 -15.52 -2.89
N PHE A 122 -14.36 -15.12 -4.16
CA PHE A 122 -13.64 -13.90 -4.52
C PHE A 122 -14.26 -12.64 -3.90
N VAL A 123 -15.60 -12.53 -3.85
CA VAL A 123 -16.25 -11.33 -3.28
C VAL A 123 -15.89 -11.14 -1.79
N TYR A 124 -15.73 -12.23 -1.04
CA TYR A 124 -15.28 -12.18 0.36
C TYR A 124 -13.82 -11.72 0.46
N ALA A 125 -12.93 -12.26 -0.38
CA ALA A 125 -11.54 -11.83 -0.42
C ALA A 125 -11.40 -10.35 -0.83
N MET A 126 -12.23 -9.88 -1.77
CA MET A 126 -12.32 -8.48 -2.17
C MET A 126 -12.72 -7.59 -0.98
N VAL A 127 -13.70 -7.98 -0.18
CA VAL A 127 -14.10 -7.24 1.03
C VAL A 127 -13.03 -7.27 2.12
N VAL A 128 -12.34 -8.39 2.30
CA VAL A 128 -11.19 -8.46 3.21
C VAL A 128 -10.07 -7.52 2.78
N SER A 129 -9.79 -7.46 1.47
CA SER A 129 -8.82 -6.51 0.91
C SER A 129 -9.24 -5.07 1.14
N HIS A 130 -10.52 -4.75 0.90
CA HIS A 130 -11.08 -3.41 1.16
C HIS A 130 -10.93 -3.00 2.63
N GLU A 131 -11.35 -3.84 3.57
CA GLU A 131 -11.27 -3.54 5.01
C GLU A 131 -9.82 -3.32 5.46
N ASN A 132 -8.87 -4.18 5.04
CA ASN A 132 -7.45 -4.03 5.39
C ASN A 132 -6.80 -2.79 4.74
N GLN A 133 -7.23 -2.36 3.55
CA GLN A 133 -6.77 -1.10 2.95
C GLN A 133 -7.29 0.12 3.72
N HIS A 134 -8.52 0.06 4.23
CA HIS A 134 -9.02 1.08 5.15
C HIS A 134 -8.30 1.06 6.51
N ASP A 135 -7.89 -0.10 7.01
CA ASP A 135 -7.05 -0.19 8.21
C ASP A 135 -5.69 0.49 8.02
N GLU A 136 -5.04 0.34 6.86
CA GLU A 136 -3.82 1.11 6.53
C GLU A 136 -4.13 2.61 6.43
N THR A 137 -5.27 2.99 5.84
CA THR A 137 -5.72 4.38 5.76
C THR A 137 -5.94 4.99 7.16
N MET A 138 -6.55 4.25 8.08
CA MET A 138 -6.74 4.69 9.47
C MET A 138 -5.42 4.84 10.21
N LEU A 139 -4.43 3.97 9.95
CA LEU A 139 -3.07 4.13 10.46
C LEU A 139 -2.40 5.41 9.93
N GLN A 140 -2.58 5.76 8.66
CA GLN A 140 -2.07 7.04 8.12
C GLN A 140 -2.68 8.24 8.86
N ALA A 141 -3.99 8.19 9.14
CA ALA A 141 -4.69 9.23 9.88
C ALA A 141 -4.18 9.34 11.32
N LEU A 142 -3.98 8.21 12.00
CA LEU A 142 -3.40 8.15 13.35
C LEU A 142 -1.95 8.65 13.41
N ASN A 143 -1.18 8.48 12.33
CA ASN A 143 0.18 9.03 12.25
C ASN A 143 0.18 10.56 12.07
N LEU A 144 -0.79 11.10 11.34
CA LEU A 144 -1.00 12.56 11.18
C LEU A 144 -1.54 13.23 12.44
N ARG A 145 -2.17 12.47 13.34
CA ARG A 145 -2.75 12.99 14.57
C ARG A 145 -1.70 13.70 15.42
N SER A 146 -1.89 15.00 15.61
CA SER A 146 -1.13 15.79 16.59
C SER A 146 -1.61 15.53 18.02
N GLY A 147 -0.68 15.29 18.93
CA GLY A 147 -0.93 15.08 20.36
C GLY A 147 -0.08 13.94 20.94
N ALA A 148 -0.33 13.60 22.20
CA ALA A 148 0.31 12.45 22.84
C ALA A 148 -0.03 11.15 22.09
N PRO A 149 0.91 10.19 21.98
CA PRO A 149 0.69 8.94 21.26
C PRO A 149 -0.54 8.16 21.74
N LEU A 150 -1.32 7.62 20.80
CA LEU A 150 -2.39 6.66 21.09
C LEU A 150 -1.93 5.22 20.89
N LEU A 151 -1.09 4.99 19.87
CA LEU A 151 -0.56 3.68 19.55
C LEU A 151 0.83 3.49 20.16
N ARG A 152 1.16 2.23 20.45
CA ARG A 152 2.51 1.80 20.80
C ARG A 152 2.92 0.68 19.87
N ASP A 153 4.17 0.73 19.44
CA ASP A 153 4.78 -0.41 18.78
C ASP A 153 4.92 -1.55 19.79
N THR A 154 4.59 -2.76 19.35
CA THR A 154 4.66 -3.99 20.15
C THR A 154 5.66 -5.00 19.61
N SER A 155 6.35 -4.70 18.50
CA SER A 155 7.18 -5.64 17.76
C SER A 155 8.65 -5.28 17.78
N VAL A 156 9.47 -6.29 18.08
CA VAL A 156 10.92 -6.21 17.87
C VAL A 156 11.22 -6.64 16.44
N LEU A 157 11.83 -5.73 15.65
CA LEU A 157 12.27 -6.03 14.29
C LEU A 157 13.69 -6.60 14.29
N PRO A 158 14.05 -7.46 13.32
CA PRO A 158 15.41 -7.97 13.19
C PRO A 158 16.42 -6.84 12.93
N ALA A 159 17.68 -7.07 13.30
CA ALA A 159 18.76 -6.15 12.98
C ALA A 159 19.06 -6.14 11.47
N GLY A 160 19.43 -4.97 10.95
CA GLY A 160 19.79 -4.78 9.55
C GLY A 160 21.23 -5.16 9.21
N ARG A 161 21.52 -5.05 7.90
CA ARG A 161 22.85 -5.10 7.28
C ARG A 161 23.06 -3.79 6.51
N PRO A 162 23.50 -2.70 7.18
CA PRO A 162 23.58 -1.37 6.57
C PRO A 162 24.54 -1.29 5.38
N GLU A 163 25.48 -2.23 5.26
CA GLU A 163 26.38 -2.34 4.10
C GLU A 163 25.65 -2.63 2.77
N LEU A 164 24.37 -3.02 2.80
CA LEU A 164 23.56 -3.19 1.59
C LEU A 164 23.00 -1.86 1.06
N ALA A 165 22.97 -0.79 1.87
CA ALA A 165 22.51 0.52 1.44
C ALA A 165 23.30 1.01 0.21
N GLY A 166 22.61 1.61 -0.76
CA GLY A 166 23.19 2.05 -2.02
C GLY A 166 23.63 0.96 -3.01
N THR A 167 23.59 -0.33 -2.63
CA THR A 167 23.96 -1.42 -3.55
C THR A 167 22.82 -1.77 -4.52
N SER A 168 23.14 -2.46 -5.61
CA SER A 168 22.15 -2.89 -6.61
C SER A 168 22.41 -4.31 -7.10
N VAL A 169 21.35 -4.97 -7.57
CA VAL A 169 21.38 -6.30 -8.19
C VAL A 169 20.98 -6.22 -9.66
N LEU A 170 21.50 -7.13 -10.48
CA LEU A 170 21.16 -7.20 -11.90
C LEU A 170 19.85 -7.98 -12.09
N VAL A 171 18.94 -7.43 -12.88
CA VAL A 171 17.80 -8.15 -13.45
C VAL A 171 18.08 -8.41 -14.93
N PRO A 172 18.33 -9.68 -15.32
CA PRO A 172 18.61 -10.01 -16.72
C PRO A 172 17.48 -9.58 -17.65
N GLY A 173 17.85 -9.09 -18.84
CA GLY A 173 16.90 -8.80 -19.90
C GLY A 173 16.23 -10.07 -20.43
N GLY A 174 15.06 -9.92 -21.04
CA GLY A 174 14.28 -11.01 -21.61
C GLY A 174 12.81 -11.00 -21.19
N GLU A 175 12.08 -11.96 -21.73
CA GLU A 175 10.66 -12.17 -21.46
C GLU A 175 10.39 -12.53 -19.99
N PHE A 176 9.28 -12.02 -19.46
CA PHE A 176 8.72 -12.43 -18.18
C PHE A 176 7.18 -12.30 -18.22
N VAL A 177 6.51 -12.97 -17.29
CA VAL A 177 5.05 -12.87 -17.12
C VAL A 177 4.72 -11.77 -16.11
N LEU A 178 4.08 -10.70 -16.60
CA LEU A 178 3.50 -9.61 -15.79
C LEU A 178 2.06 -9.95 -15.41
N GLY A 179 1.66 -9.58 -14.19
CA GLY A 179 0.32 -9.86 -13.69
C GLY A 179 0.11 -11.34 -13.36
N VAL A 180 -1.15 -11.68 -13.12
CA VAL A 180 -1.58 -13.04 -12.75
C VAL A 180 -2.94 -13.34 -13.38
N ASP A 181 -3.30 -14.61 -13.44
CA ASP A 181 -4.67 -15.04 -13.72
C ASP A 181 -5.37 -15.45 -12.43
N ALA A 182 -6.70 -15.32 -12.40
CA ALA A 182 -7.51 -15.73 -11.25
C ALA A 182 -7.42 -17.24 -10.94
N ALA A 183 -6.99 -18.05 -11.91
CA ALA A 183 -6.74 -19.47 -11.69
C ALA A 183 -5.56 -19.71 -10.72
N ASP A 184 -4.52 -18.87 -10.78
CA ASP A 184 -3.32 -18.98 -9.96
C ASP A 184 -3.41 -18.14 -8.67
N GLU A 185 -4.01 -16.95 -8.76
CA GLU A 185 -4.30 -16.08 -7.63
C GLU A 185 -5.80 -15.72 -7.61
N PRO A 186 -6.65 -16.59 -7.03
CA PRO A 186 -8.11 -16.41 -6.98
C PRO A 186 -8.57 -15.12 -6.29
N GLU A 187 -7.71 -14.53 -5.46
CA GLU A 187 -7.98 -13.32 -4.68
C GLU A 187 -7.34 -12.07 -5.30
N SER A 188 -6.76 -12.18 -6.51
CA SER A 188 -6.16 -11.04 -7.22
C SER A 188 -7.22 -10.05 -7.68
N LEU A 189 -6.94 -8.77 -7.49
CA LEU A 189 -7.86 -7.70 -7.89
C LEU A 189 -7.89 -7.55 -9.42
N ASP A 190 -8.88 -6.83 -9.94
CA ASP A 190 -9.07 -6.65 -11.37
C ASP A 190 -7.84 -6.08 -12.10
N ASN A 191 -7.18 -5.07 -11.51
CA ASN A 191 -6.04 -4.39 -12.10
C ASN A 191 -4.74 -5.23 -12.12
N GLU A 192 -4.74 -6.40 -11.49
CA GLU A 192 -3.61 -7.34 -11.49
C GLU A 192 -3.64 -8.32 -12.68
N ARG A 193 -4.77 -8.36 -13.41
CA ARG A 193 -5.12 -9.39 -14.40
C ARG A 193 -5.31 -8.81 -15.81
N PRO A 194 -5.17 -9.64 -16.87
CA PRO A 194 -4.67 -11.01 -16.86
C PRO A 194 -3.14 -11.09 -16.90
N ALA A 195 -2.62 -12.30 -16.70
CA ALA A 195 -1.20 -12.60 -16.94
C ALA A 195 -0.86 -12.41 -18.42
N HIS A 196 0.25 -11.72 -18.71
CA HIS A 196 0.72 -11.55 -20.08
C HIS A 196 2.24 -11.40 -20.15
N VAL A 197 2.83 -11.80 -21.28
CA VAL A 197 4.28 -11.76 -21.48
C VAL A 197 4.71 -10.37 -21.92
N LEU A 198 5.79 -9.88 -21.29
CA LEU A 198 6.51 -8.68 -21.70
C LEU A 198 8.00 -8.99 -21.83
N ASP A 199 8.65 -8.41 -22.83
CA ASP A 199 10.11 -8.40 -22.94
C ASP A 199 10.64 -7.09 -22.34
N LEU A 200 11.55 -7.19 -21.36
CA LEU A 200 12.20 -6.03 -20.75
C LEU A 200 13.72 -6.08 -20.98
N PRO A 201 14.36 -4.94 -21.26
CA PRO A 201 15.81 -4.85 -21.28
C PRO A 201 16.40 -5.22 -19.91
N ALA A 202 17.71 -5.49 -19.88
CA ALA A 202 18.41 -5.65 -18.62
C ALA A 202 18.47 -4.31 -17.88
N PHE A 203 18.26 -4.35 -16.58
CA PHE A 203 18.37 -3.19 -15.69
C PHE A 203 18.94 -3.63 -14.34
N ARG A 204 19.35 -2.67 -13.51
CA ARG A 204 19.67 -2.92 -12.11
C ARG A 204 18.59 -2.32 -11.22
N ILE A 205 18.34 -2.95 -10.08
CA ILE A 205 17.45 -2.42 -9.05
C ILE A 205 18.19 -2.40 -7.71
N GLY A 206 17.86 -1.46 -6.84
CA GLY A 206 18.45 -1.37 -5.50
C GLY A 206 18.24 -2.68 -4.74
N THR A 207 19.29 -3.19 -4.10
CA THR A 207 19.20 -4.42 -3.31
C THR A 207 18.20 -4.24 -2.16
N VAL A 208 18.17 -3.04 -1.58
CA VAL A 208 17.27 -2.60 -0.50
C VAL A 208 16.68 -1.22 -0.84
N PRO A 209 15.62 -0.75 -0.15
CA PRO A 209 15.13 0.62 -0.29
C PRO A 209 16.19 1.66 0.13
N VAL A 210 16.01 2.89 -0.36
CA VAL A 210 16.78 4.06 0.08
C VAL A 210 16.55 4.29 1.57
N THR A 211 17.63 4.53 2.31
CA THR A 211 17.64 4.70 3.76
C THR A 211 17.46 6.16 4.18
N ASN A 212 17.11 6.39 5.45
CA ASN A 212 17.10 7.74 6.03
C ASN A 212 18.49 8.38 6.01
N GLY A 213 19.56 7.62 6.23
CA GLY A 213 20.94 8.11 6.22
C GLY A 213 21.41 8.55 4.83
N GLU A 214 20.96 7.85 3.78
CA GLU A 214 21.11 8.29 2.40
C GLU A 214 20.30 9.57 2.11
N TRP A 215 19.05 9.64 2.59
CA TRP A 215 18.22 10.83 2.41
C TRP A 215 18.77 12.07 3.14
N GLN A 216 19.39 11.90 4.31
CA GLN A 216 20.10 12.97 5.01
C GLN A 216 21.24 13.54 4.17
N GLN A 217 21.94 12.72 3.37
CA GLN A 217 22.97 13.20 2.44
C GLN A 217 22.36 14.04 1.32
N PHE A 218 21.24 13.60 0.73
CA PHE A 218 20.49 14.38 -0.26
C PHE A 218 20.03 15.74 0.28
N VAL A 219 19.52 15.78 1.51
CA VAL A 219 19.14 17.04 2.18
C VAL A 219 20.38 17.93 2.41
N ALA A 220 21.47 17.35 2.93
CA ALA A 220 22.69 18.10 3.24
C ALA A 220 23.41 18.66 2.01
N ASP A 221 23.31 17.99 0.85
CA ASP A 221 23.87 18.41 -0.42
C ASP A 221 22.97 19.41 -1.19
N GLY A 222 21.92 19.93 -0.54
CA GLY A 222 21.03 20.93 -1.14
C GLY A 222 20.04 20.34 -2.15
N GLY A 223 19.73 19.04 -2.06
CA GLY A 223 18.84 18.34 -2.99
C GLY A 223 17.45 18.97 -3.14
N TYR A 224 16.93 19.60 -2.09
CA TYR A 224 15.67 20.35 -2.12
C TYR A 224 15.79 21.78 -2.70
N ASP A 225 17.01 22.29 -2.86
CA ASP A 225 17.28 23.67 -3.31
C ASP A 225 17.80 23.74 -4.75
N GLU A 226 18.11 22.60 -5.36
CA GLU A 226 18.63 22.51 -6.71
C GLU A 226 17.58 22.01 -7.74
N PRO A 227 17.02 22.89 -8.60
CA PRO A 227 15.97 22.51 -9.54
C PRO A 227 16.37 21.43 -10.56
N ARG A 228 17.68 21.22 -10.78
CA ARG A 228 18.20 20.28 -11.79
C ARG A 228 17.84 18.81 -11.52
N TRP A 229 17.53 18.47 -10.27
CA TRP A 229 17.13 17.11 -9.88
C TRP A 229 15.64 16.85 -10.08
N TRP A 230 14.83 17.91 -10.14
CA TRP A 230 13.38 17.80 -10.09
C TRP A 230 12.79 17.87 -11.50
N SER A 231 11.70 17.14 -11.73
CA SER A 231 10.83 17.46 -12.87
C SER A 231 10.28 18.89 -12.71
N ARG A 232 9.91 19.55 -13.81
CA ARG A 232 9.31 20.89 -13.76
C ARG A 232 8.13 20.96 -12.79
N ARG A 233 7.28 19.95 -12.80
CA ARG A 233 6.10 19.86 -11.93
C ARG A 233 6.48 19.55 -10.48
N GLY A 234 7.43 18.65 -10.27
CA GLY A 234 7.96 18.35 -8.95
C GLY A 234 8.58 19.58 -8.29
N TRP A 235 9.35 20.37 -9.03
CA TRP A 235 9.93 21.62 -8.54
C TRP A 235 8.85 22.65 -8.15
N GLN A 236 7.84 22.83 -8.99
CA GLN A 236 6.70 23.70 -8.67
C GLN A 236 5.98 23.25 -7.40
N HIS A 237 5.77 21.95 -7.24
CA HIS A 237 5.16 21.40 -6.04
C HIS A 237 6.05 21.60 -4.80
N ARG A 238 7.36 21.30 -4.90
CA ARG A 238 8.34 21.54 -3.83
C ARG A 238 8.27 22.97 -3.33
N GLN A 239 8.24 23.94 -4.25
CA GLN A 239 8.16 25.36 -3.92
C GLN A 239 6.81 25.73 -3.28
N ALA A 240 5.70 25.29 -3.87
CA ALA A 240 4.36 25.63 -3.40
C ALA A 240 4.04 25.03 -2.02
N ALA A 241 4.50 23.80 -1.75
CA ALA A 241 4.29 23.11 -0.49
C ALA A 241 5.42 23.35 0.54
N GLY A 242 6.50 24.04 0.15
CA GLY A 242 7.63 24.33 1.04
C GLY A 242 8.37 23.08 1.51
N LEU A 243 8.57 22.09 0.63
CA LEU A 243 9.18 20.82 1.03
C LEU A 243 10.69 21.00 1.28
N THR A 244 11.18 20.50 2.41
CA THR A 244 12.60 20.56 2.79
C THR A 244 13.15 19.24 3.33
N ALA A 245 12.28 18.29 3.63
CA ALA A 245 12.58 16.97 4.18
C ALA A 245 11.33 16.06 4.03
N PRO A 246 11.47 14.74 4.24
CA PRO A 246 10.34 13.83 4.36
C PRO A 246 9.34 14.32 5.40
N GLN A 247 8.06 13.97 5.25
CA GLN A 247 7.06 14.36 6.23
C GLN A 247 7.43 13.80 7.62
N PHE A 248 7.12 14.58 8.66
CA PHE A 248 7.39 14.28 10.07
C PHE A 248 8.83 14.41 10.55
N TRP A 249 9.80 14.65 9.67
CA TRP A 249 11.14 15.05 10.09
C TRP A 249 11.10 16.45 10.70
N HIS A 250 11.84 16.64 11.78
CA HIS A 250 11.99 17.94 12.41
C HIS A 250 13.04 18.78 11.67
N PRO A 251 13.09 20.11 11.86
CA PRO A 251 14.01 20.98 11.13
C PRO A 251 15.51 20.65 11.28
N ASP A 252 15.89 19.87 12.30
CA ASP A 252 17.26 19.40 12.48
C ASP A 252 17.65 18.19 11.61
N ALA A 253 16.67 17.57 10.93
CA ALA A 253 16.80 16.32 10.19
C ALA A 253 17.43 15.17 11.00
N ARG A 254 17.33 15.24 12.34
CA ARG A 254 17.85 14.24 13.29
C ARG A 254 16.75 13.53 14.03
N THR A 255 15.65 14.22 14.30
CA THR A 255 14.48 13.61 14.95
C THR A 255 13.26 13.61 14.03
N ARG A 256 12.34 12.68 14.29
CA ARG A 256 11.02 12.61 13.64
C ARG A 256 9.91 12.41 14.65
N THR A 257 8.68 12.73 14.27
CA THR A 257 7.48 12.33 15.02
C THR A 257 6.74 11.20 14.31
N ARG A 258 6.68 10.02 14.91
CA ARG A 258 5.97 8.86 14.37
C ARG A 258 4.88 8.42 15.32
N PHE A 259 3.61 8.46 14.90
CA PHE A 259 2.44 8.20 15.74
C PHE A 259 2.44 9.00 17.06
N GLY A 260 2.91 10.25 17.01
CA GLY A 260 3.06 11.14 18.18
C GLY A 260 4.32 10.91 19.01
N HIS A 261 5.11 9.86 18.75
CA HIS A 261 6.37 9.61 19.44
C HIS A 261 7.49 10.41 18.77
N VAL A 262 8.21 11.22 19.54
CA VAL A 262 9.43 11.88 19.08
C VAL A 262 10.61 10.94 19.30
N GLU A 263 11.35 10.65 18.24
CA GLU A 263 12.49 9.73 18.26
C GLU A 263 13.61 10.23 17.35
N ASP A 264 14.84 9.79 17.62
CA ASP A 264 15.95 9.92 16.67
C ASP A 264 15.61 9.16 15.39
N ILE A 265 16.00 9.70 14.25
CA ILE A 265 15.81 9.07 12.93
C ILE A 265 16.85 7.95 12.79
N PRO A 266 16.43 6.67 12.70
CA PRO A 266 17.37 5.57 12.48
C PRO A 266 17.92 5.64 11.06
N ALA A 267 19.24 5.80 10.93
CA ALA A 267 19.89 5.99 9.64
C ALA A 267 19.63 4.83 8.66
N ASP A 268 19.54 3.60 9.16
CA ASP A 268 19.47 2.39 8.34
C ASP A 268 18.03 1.93 8.06
N GLU A 269 17.01 2.63 8.56
CA GLU A 269 15.63 2.37 8.15
C GLU A 269 15.36 2.96 6.75
N PRO A 270 14.53 2.30 5.93
CA PRO A 270 13.97 2.89 4.72
C PRO A 270 13.39 4.29 5.00
N VAL A 271 13.72 5.24 4.11
CA VAL A 271 13.07 6.54 4.13
C VAL A 271 11.57 6.36 3.87
N GLN A 272 10.76 7.06 4.65
CA GLN A 272 9.31 7.00 4.57
C GLN A 272 8.72 8.41 4.51
N HIS A 273 7.53 8.53 3.94
CA HIS A 273 6.74 9.75 3.84
C HIS A 273 7.34 10.79 2.90
N VAL A 274 7.78 10.31 1.73
CA VAL A 274 8.23 11.13 0.60
C VAL A 274 7.22 11.04 -0.54
N SER A 275 7.00 12.16 -1.21
CA SER A 275 6.18 12.22 -2.42
C SER A 275 6.88 11.55 -3.61
N PHE A 276 6.14 11.24 -4.67
CA PHE A 276 6.74 10.76 -5.93
C PHE A 276 7.75 11.77 -6.48
N PHE A 277 7.46 13.07 -6.35
CA PHE A 277 8.35 14.14 -6.80
C PHE A 277 9.66 14.19 -6.02
N GLU A 278 9.62 13.96 -4.71
CA GLU A 278 10.81 13.80 -3.88
C GLU A 278 11.59 12.53 -4.29
N ALA A 279 10.88 11.42 -4.52
CA ALA A 279 11.49 10.15 -4.91
C ALA A 279 12.23 10.23 -6.25
N GLU A 280 11.64 10.86 -7.28
CA GLU A 280 12.31 11.04 -8.58
C GLU A 280 13.51 11.99 -8.48
N ALA A 281 13.43 13.03 -7.65
CA ALA A 281 14.51 13.98 -7.46
C ALA A 281 15.70 13.36 -6.73
N TYR A 282 15.44 12.58 -5.67
CA TYR A 282 16.46 11.79 -5.00
C TYR A 282 17.13 10.82 -5.97
N ALA A 283 16.34 10.08 -6.78
CA ALA A 283 16.88 9.15 -7.75
C ALA A 283 17.80 9.84 -8.78
N ALA A 284 17.40 11.00 -9.29
CA ALA A 284 18.21 11.77 -10.22
C ALA A 284 19.53 12.26 -9.58
N TRP A 285 19.49 12.76 -8.34
CA TRP A 285 20.68 13.16 -7.58
C TRP A 285 21.64 11.99 -7.35
N ALA A 286 21.10 10.80 -7.06
CA ALA A 286 21.88 9.58 -6.85
C ALA A 286 22.45 8.96 -8.15
N GLY A 287 22.27 9.62 -9.31
CA GLY A 287 22.69 9.08 -10.60
C GLY A 287 21.89 7.84 -11.03
N ALA A 288 20.63 7.75 -10.58
CA ALA A 288 19.71 6.65 -10.80
C ALA A 288 18.39 7.15 -11.43
N ARG A 289 17.40 6.26 -11.45
CA ARG A 289 15.99 6.58 -11.73
C ARG A 289 15.08 5.75 -10.82
N LEU A 290 13.78 6.02 -10.86
CA LEU A 290 12.79 5.10 -10.30
C LEU A 290 12.53 3.93 -11.27
N PRO A 291 12.17 2.74 -10.78
CA PRO A 291 11.73 1.64 -11.62
C PRO A 291 10.35 1.94 -12.23
N THR A 292 10.05 1.34 -13.38
CA THR A 292 8.66 1.15 -13.81
C THR A 292 8.00 0.06 -12.95
N GLU A 293 6.67 -0.01 -12.89
CA GLU A 293 6.00 -1.09 -12.17
C GLU A 293 6.28 -2.48 -12.76
N MET A 294 6.55 -2.55 -14.06
CA MET A 294 6.89 -3.80 -14.76
C MET A 294 8.29 -4.28 -14.40
N GLU A 295 9.27 -3.37 -14.34
CA GLU A 295 10.62 -3.67 -13.85
C GLU A 295 10.58 -4.11 -12.39
N TRP A 296 9.83 -3.40 -11.56
CA TRP A 296 9.66 -3.74 -10.15
C TRP A 296 9.09 -5.16 -9.99
N GLU A 297 8.04 -5.50 -10.73
CA GLU A 297 7.40 -6.81 -10.60
C GLU A 297 8.28 -7.94 -11.16
N LYS A 298 9.03 -7.69 -12.25
CA LYS A 298 10.03 -8.65 -12.75
C LYS A 298 11.11 -8.89 -11.69
N ALA A 299 11.65 -7.84 -11.07
CA ALA A 299 12.61 -7.95 -9.98
C ALA A 299 12.04 -8.71 -8.76
N CYS A 300 10.74 -8.56 -8.50
CA CYS A 300 10.06 -9.14 -7.35
C CYS A 300 9.78 -10.64 -7.54
N ALA A 301 9.23 -11.02 -8.70
CA ALA A 301 8.59 -12.32 -8.86
C ALA A 301 9.25 -13.24 -9.89
N TRP A 302 10.08 -12.73 -10.80
CA TRP A 302 10.65 -13.57 -11.86
C TRP A 302 11.89 -14.33 -11.39
N ASP A 303 11.91 -15.64 -11.62
CA ASP A 303 13.08 -16.48 -11.44
C ASP A 303 13.76 -16.77 -12.79
N PRO A 304 14.89 -16.10 -13.11
CA PRO A 304 15.56 -16.29 -14.39
C PRO A 304 16.21 -17.68 -14.51
N SER A 305 16.40 -18.42 -13.42
CA SER A 305 17.01 -19.76 -13.46
C SER A 305 16.03 -20.83 -13.92
N THR A 306 14.74 -20.64 -13.64
CA THR A 306 13.65 -21.54 -14.03
C THR A 306 12.79 -20.99 -15.16
N GLY A 307 12.87 -19.69 -15.44
CA GLY A 307 12.01 -19.02 -16.42
C GLY A 307 10.55 -19.01 -15.97
N THR A 308 10.31 -18.87 -14.66
CA THR A 308 8.97 -18.91 -14.08
C THR A 308 8.75 -17.79 -13.07
N ARG A 309 7.48 -17.48 -12.82
CA ARG A 309 7.06 -16.57 -11.75
C ARG A 309 7.00 -17.32 -10.41
N ARG A 310 7.52 -16.72 -9.35
CA ARG A 310 7.33 -17.12 -7.96
C ARG A 310 6.11 -16.42 -7.37
N ARG A 311 5.41 -17.09 -6.43
CA ARG A 311 4.25 -16.52 -5.75
C ARG A 311 4.60 -15.30 -4.89
N TYR A 312 5.71 -15.41 -4.16
CA TYR A 312 6.37 -14.37 -3.39
C TYR A 312 7.85 -14.33 -3.79
N PRO A 313 8.61 -13.27 -3.47
CA PRO A 313 10.04 -13.19 -3.80
C PRO A 313 10.84 -14.44 -3.39
N TRP A 314 10.54 -14.95 -2.19
CA TRP A 314 11.19 -16.10 -1.57
C TRP A 314 10.61 -17.47 -1.99
N GLY A 315 9.63 -17.51 -2.91
CA GLY A 315 9.02 -18.76 -3.39
C GLY A 315 7.51 -18.83 -3.14
N ALA A 316 7.01 -19.97 -2.66
CA ALA A 316 5.57 -20.23 -2.49
C ALA A 316 5.07 -20.21 -1.04
N THR A 317 5.99 -20.20 -0.07
CA THR A 317 5.64 -20.22 1.35
C THR A 317 4.92 -18.93 1.76
N PRO A 318 3.79 -19.00 2.50
CA PRO A 318 3.10 -17.82 3.01
C PRO A 318 4.04 -16.88 3.79
N PRO A 319 3.80 -15.55 3.77
CA PRO A 319 4.61 -14.60 4.53
C PRO A 319 4.61 -14.93 6.02
N SER A 320 5.75 -14.67 6.67
CA SER A 320 5.93 -14.80 8.11
C SER A 320 6.86 -13.68 8.61
N PRO A 321 6.89 -13.41 9.94
CA PRO A 321 7.81 -12.42 10.51
C PRO A 321 9.30 -12.71 10.26
N ALA A 322 9.65 -13.90 9.76
CA ALA A 322 11.03 -14.26 9.40
C ALA A 322 11.46 -13.80 8.00
N VAL A 323 10.52 -13.47 7.11
CA VAL A 323 10.80 -13.14 5.70
C VAL A 323 10.35 -11.75 5.28
N ALA A 324 9.42 -11.12 6.01
CA ALA A 324 8.96 -9.76 5.73
C ALA A 324 8.35 -9.09 6.97
N ASN A 325 8.38 -7.76 6.98
CA ASN A 325 7.68 -6.92 7.95
C ASN A 325 6.33 -6.48 7.38
N LEU A 326 5.24 -7.06 7.89
CA LEU A 326 3.86 -6.87 7.43
C LEU A 326 2.89 -6.93 8.62
N GLY A 327 1.63 -6.54 8.40
CA GLY A 327 0.53 -6.72 9.36
C GLY A 327 0.34 -5.59 10.38
N GLY A 328 1.14 -4.53 10.31
CA GLY A 328 0.91 -3.29 11.05
C GLY A 328 1.45 -3.23 12.48
N ALA A 329 1.91 -4.35 13.06
CA ALA A 329 2.30 -4.40 14.47
C ALA A 329 3.56 -3.54 14.80
N ALA A 330 4.47 -3.40 13.83
CA ALA A 330 5.75 -2.70 14.01
C ALA A 330 5.66 -1.17 13.99
N LEU A 331 4.60 -0.62 13.37
CA LEU A 331 4.39 0.81 13.17
C LEU A 331 5.55 1.56 12.47
N ARG A 332 6.46 0.85 11.81
CA ARG A 332 7.63 1.37 11.08
C ARG A 332 8.24 0.30 10.16
N PRO A 333 9.04 0.69 9.15
CA PRO A 333 9.86 -0.25 8.39
C PRO A 333 11.03 -0.79 9.23
N ALA A 334 11.51 -1.99 8.91
CA ALA A 334 12.70 -2.57 9.48
C ALA A 334 13.96 -1.97 8.86
N PRO A 335 15.10 -1.97 9.58
CA PRO A 335 16.39 -1.62 9.00
C PRO A 335 16.68 -2.42 7.72
N VAL A 336 17.35 -1.80 6.75
CA VAL A 336 17.69 -2.45 5.50
C VAL A 336 18.58 -3.69 5.73
N GLY A 337 18.33 -4.74 4.96
CA GLY A 337 18.97 -6.04 5.12
C GLY A 337 18.43 -6.88 6.30
N ALA A 338 17.35 -6.47 6.97
CA ALA A 338 16.78 -7.29 8.06
C ALA A 338 16.24 -8.66 7.61
N TYR A 339 15.92 -8.82 6.32
CA TYR A 339 15.20 -9.98 5.79
C TYR A 339 15.91 -10.66 4.61
N PRO A 340 17.10 -11.27 4.81
CA PRO A 340 17.81 -12.00 3.75
C PRO A 340 16.99 -13.17 3.19
N ALA A 341 16.20 -13.83 4.05
CA ALA A 341 15.33 -14.94 3.64
C ALA A 341 14.12 -14.49 2.80
N GLY A 342 13.84 -13.18 2.75
CA GLY A 342 12.81 -12.57 1.94
C GLY A 342 13.26 -12.13 0.55
N ALA A 343 14.52 -12.41 0.16
CA ALA A 343 15.07 -11.97 -1.11
C ALA A 343 14.34 -12.58 -2.33
N SER A 344 14.22 -11.80 -3.40
CA SER A 344 13.78 -12.28 -4.70
C SER A 344 14.87 -13.12 -5.39
N ALA A 345 14.53 -13.75 -6.51
CA ALA A 345 15.49 -14.57 -7.27
C ALA A 345 16.70 -13.79 -7.78
N CYS A 346 16.57 -12.49 -8.03
CA CYS A 346 17.70 -11.63 -8.42
C CYS A 346 18.50 -11.09 -7.21
N GLY A 347 18.05 -11.34 -5.99
CA GLY A 347 18.69 -10.88 -4.76
C GLY A 347 18.17 -9.55 -4.21
N ALA A 348 17.08 -8.99 -4.75
CA ALA A 348 16.46 -7.82 -4.15
C ALA A 348 15.73 -8.20 -2.85
N GLU A 349 16.11 -7.58 -1.75
CA GLU A 349 15.53 -7.78 -0.40
C GLU A 349 14.44 -6.75 -0.10
N GLN A 350 13.53 -7.11 0.81
CA GLN A 350 12.46 -6.22 1.29
C GLN A 350 11.57 -5.66 0.18
N MET A 351 11.37 -6.45 -0.88
CA MET A 351 10.43 -6.11 -1.95
C MET A 351 8.98 -6.17 -1.46
N LEU A 352 8.66 -7.04 -0.49
CA LEU A 352 7.34 -7.06 0.15
C LEU A 352 7.44 -6.57 1.59
N GLY A 353 6.57 -5.61 1.95
CA GLY A 353 6.53 -5.00 3.27
C GLY A 353 7.48 -3.82 3.43
N ASP A 354 7.68 -3.40 4.67
CA ASP A 354 8.42 -2.19 5.04
C ASP A 354 7.83 -0.90 4.48
N VAL A 355 8.01 -0.54 3.22
CA VAL A 355 7.44 0.67 2.61
C VAL A 355 6.84 0.38 1.25
N TRP A 356 5.76 1.10 0.91
CA TRP A 356 5.31 1.18 -0.47
C TRP A 356 6.39 1.83 -1.33
N GLU A 357 6.72 1.25 -2.48
CA GLU A 357 7.80 1.76 -3.34
C GLU A 357 7.26 2.48 -4.56
N TRP A 358 7.55 3.78 -4.70
CA TRP A 358 7.15 4.59 -5.85
C TRP A 358 7.74 4.06 -7.17
N THR A 359 6.89 4.00 -8.20
CA THR A 359 7.30 3.68 -9.58
C THR A 359 6.97 4.82 -10.53
N THR A 360 7.61 4.86 -11.71
CA THR A 360 7.30 5.87 -12.74
C THR A 360 5.97 5.62 -13.45
N SER A 361 5.37 4.44 -13.28
CA SER A 361 4.20 4.01 -14.05
C SER A 361 2.91 4.70 -13.56
N PRO A 362 2.10 5.29 -14.46
CA PRO A 362 0.71 5.59 -14.14
C PRO A 362 -0.11 4.29 -14.05
N LEU A 363 -1.22 4.33 -13.32
CA LEU A 363 -2.15 3.20 -13.30
C LEU A 363 -2.81 3.06 -14.67
N ARG A 364 -2.64 1.89 -15.30
CA ARG A 364 -3.23 1.55 -16.61
C ARG A 364 -3.77 0.13 -16.62
N PRO A 365 -4.83 -0.17 -17.39
CA PRO A 365 -5.30 -1.53 -17.56
C PRO A 365 -4.25 -2.38 -18.28
N TRP A 366 -4.10 -3.62 -17.86
CA TRP A 366 -3.38 -4.62 -18.64
C TRP A 366 -4.16 -5.03 -19.90
N PRO A 367 -3.48 -5.47 -20.97
CA PRO A 367 -4.18 -6.01 -22.14
C PRO A 367 -5.11 -7.16 -21.73
N GLY A 368 -6.41 -6.99 -21.97
CA GLY A 368 -7.42 -7.97 -21.55
C GLY A 368 -8.02 -7.72 -20.17
N PHE A 369 -7.72 -6.60 -19.50
CA PHE A 369 -8.37 -6.19 -18.25
C PHE A 369 -9.90 -6.25 -18.37
N ALA A 370 -10.53 -6.82 -17.34
CA ALA A 370 -11.96 -6.77 -17.11
C ALA A 370 -12.21 -6.35 -15.66
N PRO A 371 -13.13 -5.39 -15.40
CA PRO A 371 -13.43 -4.97 -14.05
C PRO A 371 -14.01 -6.12 -13.23
N MET A 372 -13.75 -6.11 -11.93
CA MET A 372 -14.44 -6.97 -10.97
C MET A 372 -15.82 -6.41 -10.61
N LEU A 373 -16.57 -7.13 -9.75
CA LEU A 373 -17.91 -6.71 -9.29
C LEU A 373 -17.94 -5.25 -8.81
N TYR A 374 -16.89 -4.81 -8.11
CA TYR A 374 -16.69 -3.41 -7.79
C TYR A 374 -16.00 -2.66 -8.95
N GLU A 375 -16.75 -2.35 -10.01
CA GLU A 375 -16.22 -1.76 -11.24
C GLU A 375 -15.49 -0.41 -11.03
N ARG A 376 -15.95 0.38 -10.04
CA ARG A 376 -15.35 1.69 -9.71
C ARG A 376 -14.06 1.58 -8.87
N TYR A 377 -13.57 0.39 -8.55
CA TYR A 377 -12.34 0.23 -7.76
C TYR A 377 -11.10 0.71 -8.51
N SER A 378 -10.92 0.29 -9.78
CA SER A 378 -9.73 0.63 -10.58
C SER A 378 -10.01 1.62 -11.70
N GLN A 379 -11.10 1.40 -12.45
CA GLN A 379 -11.36 2.10 -13.72
C GLN A 379 -11.34 3.64 -13.62
N PRO A 380 -11.92 4.29 -12.59
CA PRO A 380 -11.93 5.75 -12.50
C PRO A 380 -10.54 6.38 -12.34
N PHE A 381 -9.53 5.58 -12.00
CA PHE A 381 -8.17 6.03 -11.72
C PHE A 381 -7.19 5.78 -12.88
N PHE A 382 -7.62 5.06 -13.92
CA PHE A 382 -6.82 4.89 -15.13
C PHE A 382 -6.63 6.22 -15.85
N ASP A 383 -5.41 6.42 -16.37
CA ASP A 383 -4.98 7.63 -17.11
C ASP A 383 -5.11 8.95 -16.33
N GLY A 384 -5.47 8.88 -15.04
CA GLY A 384 -5.41 10.00 -14.13
C GLY A 384 -3.98 10.34 -13.71
N ASP A 385 -3.85 11.42 -12.97
CA ASP A 385 -2.56 11.82 -12.42
C ASP A 385 -2.24 11.05 -11.14
N TYR A 386 -1.96 9.76 -11.33
CA TYR A 386 -1.56 8.81 -10.31
C TYR A 386 -0.24 8.17 -10.68
N ARG A 387 0.49 7.71 -9.67
CA ARG A 387 1.66 6.85 -9.84
C ARG A 387 1.45 5.59 -9.04
N VAL A 388 1.82 4.47 -9.62
CA VAL A 388 1.72 3.16 -8.98
C VAL A 388 2.80 3.03 -7.92
N LEU A 389 2.41 2.48 -6.77
CA LEU A 389 3.33 2.00 -5.74
C LEU A 389 3.21 0.48 -5.62
N ARG A 390 4.33 -0.18 -5.32
CA ARG A 390 4.40 -1.65 -5.23
C ARG A 390 4.91 -2.09 -3.86
N GLY A 391 4.82 -3.40 -3.60
CA GLY A 391 5.48 -4.04 -2.46
C GLY A 391 4.70 -4.10 -1.17
N GLY A 392 3.81 -3.14 -0.91
CA GLY A 392 3.14 -3.04 0.39
C GLY A 392 4.06 -2.47 1.47
N SER A 393 3.49 -1.76 2.42
CA SER A 393 4.22 -1.24 3.59
C SER A 393 4.20 -2.23 4.76
N TRP A 394 4.90 -1.90 5.85
CA TRP A 394 4.79 -2.58 7.14
C TRP A 394 3.34 -2.67 7.65
N ALA A 395 2.44 -1.79 7.18
CA ALA A 395 1.04 -1.75 7.56
C ALA A 395 0.15 -2.72 6.76
N VAL A 396 0.61 -3.27 5.64
CA VAL A 396 -0.24 -4.10 4.78
C VAL A 396 -0.45 -5.48 5.39
N GLU A 397 -1.68 -5.97 5.39
CA GLU A 397 -2.00 -7.33 5.85
C GLU A 397 -1.41 -8.38 4.90
N PRO A 398 -0.64 -9.37 5.39
CA PRO A 398 -0.01 -10.37 4.53
C PRO A 398 -0.98 -11.11 3.60
N GLY A 399 -2.21 -11.37 4.07
CA GLY A 399 -3.21 -12.11 3.31
C GLY A 399 -3.71 -11.39 2.06
N ILE A 400 -3.51 -10.08 1.94
CA ILE A 400 -4.01 -9.29 0.80
C ILE A 400 -2.91 -8.86 -0.18
N LEU A 401 -1.65 -9.20 0.11
CA LEU A 401 -0.49 -8.69 -0.60
C LEU A 401 0.11 -9.75 -1.54
N ARG A 402 0.44 -9.33 -2.75
CA ARG A 402 1.08 -10.13 -3.80
C ARG A 402 2.11 -9.27 -4.52
N PRO A 403 3.12 -9.87 -5.19
CA PRO A 403 3.96 -9.15 -6.12
C PRO A 403 3.17 -8.39 -7.20
N SER A 404 2.00 -8.89 -7.59
CA SER A 404 1.11 -8.24 -8.56
C SER A 404 0.22 -7.14 -7.96
N PHE A 405 0.05 -6.99 -6.64
CA PHE A 405 -0.89 -6.04 -6.04
C PHE A 405 -0.54 -4.58 -6.36
N ARG A 406 -1.38 -3.83 -7.08
CA ARG A 406 -1.05 -2.45 -7.50
C ARG A 406 -1.73 -1.45 -6.56
N ASN A 407 -0.93 -0.70 -5.79
CA ASN A 407 -1.41 0.51 -5.13
C ASN A 407 -1.18 1.72 -6.05
N TRP A 408 -1.93 2.80 -5.85
CA TRP A 408 -1.70 4.05 -6.57
C TRP A 408 -2.14 5.25 -5.73
N ASP A 409 -1.43 6.35 -5.86
CA ASP A 409 -1.86 7.62 -5.28
C ASP A 409 -1.37 8.78 -6.15
N HIS A 410 -1.91 9.97 -5.88
CA HIS A 410 -1.44 11.18 -6.51
C HIS A 410 0.04 11.43 -6.16
N PRO A 411 0.84 11.96 -7.10
CA PRO A 411 2.29 12.06 -6.94
C PRO A 411 2.74 13.02 -5.82
N TYR A 412 1.86 13.87 -5.33
CA TYR A 412 2.13 14.82 -4.23
C TYR A 412 1.76 14.27 -2.84
N ARG A 413 1.21 13.06 -2.76
CA ARG A 413 0.84 12.42 -1.49
C ARG A 413 2.07 11.83 -0.84
N ARG A 414 2.14 11.97 0.49
CA ARG A 414 3.28 11.49 1.29
C ARG A 414 2.92 11.14 2.73
N GLN A 415 1.67 11.30 3.13
CA GLN A 415 1.16 10.76 4.40
C GLN A 415 1.09 9.22 4.38
N ILE A 416 0.98 8.65 3.17
CA ILE A 416 1.10 7.22 2.93
C ILE A 416 2.47 6.69 3.39
N PHE A 417 2.54 5.40 3.72
CA PHE A 417 3.76 4.73 4.16
C PHE A 417 4.66 4.38 2.96
N ALA A 418 5.06 5.41 2.20
CA ALA A 418 5.79 5.27 0.95
C ALA A 418 7.25 5.72 1.07
N GLY A 419 8.13 4.98 0.40
CA GLY A 419 9.56 5.21 0.30
C GLY A 419 10.04 5.02 -1.14
N VAL A 420 11.32 4.70 -1.30
CA VAL A 420 12.00 4.70 -2.61
C VAL A 420 12.90 3.49 -2.77
N ARG A 421 12.85 2.87 -3.94
CA ARG A 421 13.89 1.94 -4.42
C ARG A 421 14.39 2.43 -5.77
N LEU A 422 15.70 2.44 -5.93
CA LEU A 422 16.35 2.94 -7.14
C LEU A 422 16.42 1.87 -8.24
N ALA A 423 16.51 2.31 -9.47
CA ALA A 423 16.82 1.52 -10.64
C ALA A 423 17.85 2.22 -11.53
N TRP A 424 18.57 1.45 -12.34
CA TRP A 424 19.57 1.93 -13.29
C TRP A 424 19.49 1.16 -14.60
N ASP A 425 19.70 1.84 -15.71
CA ASP A 425 19.84 1.20 -17.01
C ASP A 425 21.17 0.44 -17.09
N VAL A 426 21.20 -0.67 -17.84
CA VAL A 426 22.44 -1.41 -18.14
C VAL A 426 22.90 -1.04 -19.56
N PRO A 427 24.08 -0.42 -19.73
CA PRO A 427 24.58 -0.04 -21.06
C PRO A 427 24.64 -1.24 -22.02
N GLY A 428 24.11 -1.06 -23.22
CA GLY A 428 24.10 -2.10 -24.26
C GLY A 428 22.89 -3.06 -24.23
N ALA A 429 21.98 -2.92 -23.26
CA ALA A 429 20.65 -3.51 -23.35
C ALA A 429 19.86 -2.78 -24.46
N ARG A 430 19.30 -3.51 -25.44
CA ARG A 430 18.66 -2.90 -26.61
C ARG A 430 17.38 -2.17 -26.19
N ASP A 431 17.28 -0.89 -26.54
CA ASP A 431 16.00 -0.17 -26.63
C ASP A 431 15.21 -0.75 -27.82
N HIS A 432 14.21 -1.58 -27.54
CA HIS A 432 13.18 -1.89 -28.51
C HIS A 432 12.01 -0.91 -28.26
N ARG A 433 11.95 0.12 -29.12
CA ARG A 433 10.87 1.12 -29.14
C ARG A 433 9.51 0.52 -29.44
#